data_AF-A0A9P5NLF9-F1
#
_entry.id   AF-A0A9P5NLF9-F1
#
_cell.length_a   1.000
_cell.length_b   1.000
_cell.length_c   1.000
_cell.angle_alpha   90.00
_cell.angle_beta   90.00
_cell.angle_gamma   90.00
#
_symmetry.space_group_name_H-M   'P 1'
#
loop_
_entity.id
_entity.type
_entity.pdbx_description
1 polymer ?
#
loop_
_entity_poly.entity_id
_entity_poly.type
_entity_poly.pdbx_seq_one_letter_code
_entity_poly.pdbx_strand_id
1 'polypeptide(L)'
;MIGHDPIHGQQFYLDVELRKALFEEYGVKSYRVYQRPGDGVFIPAGCAHQVANMSDCIKIAVDFVSPENIDRCEKLTKEFREQNQSKVWKEDVLQLRTMMWFAWQSCTLREEELAKEAAARATEGMDVDRNGNTTNNHRTIEAGRGSSR
;
A
#
# COMPACT_ATOMS: atom_id res chain seq x y z
N MET A 1 34.92 3.77 -0.96
CA MET A 1 34.35 4.06 -2.29
C MET A 1 32.86 3.84 -2.19
N ILE A 2 32.03 4.86 -2.44
CA ILE A 2 30.59 4.67 -2.53
C ILE A 2 30.36 3.88 -3.82
N GLY A 3 30.13 2.58 -3.67
CA GLY A 3 29.97 1.65 -4.78
C GLY A 3 28.72 1.99 -5.57
N HIS A 4 28.86 2.09 -6.88
CA HIS A 4 27.73 2.25 -7.79
C HIS A 4 26.84 0.99 -7.71
N ASP A 5 25.62 1.14 -7.19
CA ASP A 5 24.67 0.03 -7.09
C ASP A 5 24.02 -0.24 -8.46
N PRO A 6 24.29 -1.40 -9.09
CA PRO A 6 23.72 -1.74 -10.39
C PRO A 6 22.20 -1.90 -10.39
N ILE A 7 21.58 -2.20 -9.23
CA ILE A 7 20.12 -2.36 -9.10
C ILE A 7 19.44 -1.01 -9.25
N HIS A 8 19.91 -0.02 -8.49
CA HIS A 8 19.36 1.33 -8.51
C HIS A 8 19.75 2.11 -9.76
N GLY A 9 20.89 1.77 -10.37
CA GLY A 9 21.32 2.33 -11.65
C GLY A 9 20.45 1.92 -12.85
N GLN A 10 19.66 0.84 -12.73
CA GLN A 10 18.80 0.29 -13.79
C GLN A 10 19.52 0.08 -15.14
N GLN A 11 20.81 -0.30 -15.11
CA GLN A 11 21.66 -0.38 -16.30
C GLN A 11 21.65 -1.75 -16.99
N PHE A 12 21.13 -2.78 -16.32
CA PHE A 12 21.21 -4.15 -16.79
C PHE A 12 19.83 -4.74 -17.04
N TYR A 13 19.71 -5.49 -18.14
CA TYR A 13 18.62 -6.43 -18.36
C TYR A 13 19.17 -7.85 -18.17
N LEU A 14 18.60 -8.63 -17.26
CA LEU A 14 19.05 -10.00 -17.02
C LEU A 14 18.50 -10.93 -18.11
N ASP A 15 19.36 -11.35 -19.03
CA ASP A 15 19.06 -12.34 -20.06
C ASP A 15 18.99 -13.77 -19.49
N VAL A 16 18.97 -14.78 -20.35
CA VAL A 16 18.83 -16.18 -19.92
C VAL A 16 20.09 -16.64 -19.20
N GLU A 17 21.25 -16.27 -19.72
CA GLU A 17 22.58 -16.62 -19.23
C GLU A 17 22.84 -15.99 -17.86
N LEU A 18 22.56 -14.69 -17.70
CA LEU A 18 22.71 -13.96 -16.44
C LEU A 18 21.75 -14.48 -15.37
N ARG A 19 20.49 -14.78 -15.70
CA ARG A 19 19.55 -15.37 -14.73
C ARG A 19 19.99 -16.78 -14.31
N LYS A 20 20.53 -17.57 -15.24
CA LYS A 20 21.06 -18.90 -14.94
C LYS A 20 22.24 -18.79 -13.98
N ALA A 21 23.21 -17.92 -14.28
CA ALA A 21 24.36 -17.68 -13.40
C ALA A 21 23.93 -17.20 -12.00
N LEU A 22 22.99 -16.26 -11.93
CA LEU A 22 22.47 -15.73 -10.66
C LEU A 22 21.81 -16.83 -9.80
N PHE A 23 21.12 -17.77 -10.44
CA PHE A 23 20.54 -18.93 -9.75
C PHE A 23 21.61 -19.94 -9.31
N GLU A 24 22.56 -20.28 -10.18
CA GLU A 24 23.60 -21.28 -9.90
C GLU A 24 24.58 -20.82 -8.83
N GLU A 25 24.98 -19.54 -8.85
CA GLU A 25 26.00 -19.00 -7.94
C GLU A 25 25.40 -18.46 -6.63
N TYR A 26 24.21 -17.85 -6.69
CA TYR A 26 23.62 -17.15 -5.54
C TYR A 26 22.25 -17.70 -5.11
N GLY A 27 21.70 -18.70 -5.81
CA GLY A 27 20.39 -19.27 -5.50
C GLY A 27 19.20 -18.32 -5.75
N VAL A 28 19.43 -17.16 -6.38
CA VAL A 28 18.38 -16.16 -6.61
C VAL A 28 17.51 -16.60 -7.78
N LYS A 29 16.21 -16.77 -7.51
CA LYS A 29 15.21 -17.15 -8.52
C LYS A 29 14.43 -15.93 -8.98
N SER A 30 14.29 -15.76 -10.30
CA SER A 30 13.36 -14.81 -10.90
C SER A 30 12.03 -15.47 -11.24
N TYR A 31 10.93 -14.74 -11.12
CA TYR A 31 9.61 -15.17 -11.58
C TYR A 31 9.20 -14.40 -12.83
N ARG A 32 8.56 -15.08 -13.78
CA ARG A 32 8.08 -14.46 -15.02
C ARG A 32 6.56 -14.33 -15.00
N VAL A 33 6.08 -13.11 -15.12
CA VAL A 33 4.65 -12.77 -15.21
C VAL A 33 4.38 -12.31 -16.64
N TYR A 34 3.35 -12.88 -17.27
CA TYR A 34 2.89 -12.44 -18.59
C TYR A 34 1.67 -11.54 -18.42
N GLN A 35 1.84 -10.25 -18.69
CA GLN A 35 0.76 -9.28 -18.68
C GLN A 35 0.09 -9.23 -20.06
N ARG A 36 -1.23 -9.43 -20.11
CA ARG A 36 -2.08 -9.30 -21.31
C ARG A 36 -2.89 -7.99 -21.24
N PRO A 37 -3.49 -7.54 -22.36
CA PRO A 37 -4.39 -6.40 -22.34
C PRO A 37 -5.54 -6.61 -21.33
N GLY A 38 -5.74 -5.63 -20.44
CA GLY A 38 -6.71 -5.71 -19.35
C GLY A 38 -6.15 -6.19 -18.02
N ASP A 39 -4.94 -6.79 -17.98
CA ASP A 39 -4.33 -7.26 -16.74
C ASP A 39 -3.71 -6.12 -15.94
N GLY A 40 -4.06 -6.06 -14.65
CA GLY A 40 -3.33 -5.29 -13.64
C GLY A 40 -2.21 -6.13 -13.01
N VAL A 41 -1.01 -5.56 -12.91
CA VAL A 41 0.12 -6.20 -12.22
C VAL A 41 0.51 -5.33 -11.02
N PHE A 42 0.41 -5.89 -9.83
CA PHE A 42 0.84 -5.23 -8.59
C PHE A 42 2.29 -5.60 -8.30
N ILE A 43 3.14 -4.60 -8.15
CA ILE A 43 4.55 -4.76 -7.83
C ILE A 43 4.78 -4.18 -6.43
N PRO A 44 5.15 -5.00 -5.43
CA PRO A 44 5.40 -4.51 -4.07
C PRO A 44 6.58 -3.54 -4.01
N ALA A 45 6.55 -2.66 -3.00
CA ALA A 45 7.63 -1.70 -2.75
C ALA A 45 8.99 -2.39 -2.59
N GLY A 46 9.98 -1.97 -3.39
CA GLY A 46 11.33 -2.51 -3.35
C GLY A 46 11.51 -3.85 -4.07
N CYS A 47 10.49 -4.36 -4.77
CA CYS A 47 10.64 -5.53 -5.63
C CYS A 47 11.41 -5.16 -6.91
N ALA A 48 12.63 -5.68 -7.05
CA ALA A 48 13.39 -5.56 -8.29
C ALA A 48 12.65 -6.30 -9.42
N HIS A 49 12.46 -5.63 -10.56
CA HIS A 49 11.76 -6.19 -11.71
C HIS A 49 12.32 -5.59 -13.01
N GLN A 50 12.16 -6.33 -14.10
CA GLN A 50 12.50 -5.90 -15.46
C GLN A 50 11.34 -6.20 -16.40
N VAL A 51 11.14 -5.37 -17.41
CA VAL A 51 10.02 -5.48 -18.36
C VAL A 51 10.57 -5.73 -19.76
N ALA A 52 9.96 -6.65 -20.49
CA ALA A 52 10.18 -6.83 -21.92
C ALA A 52 8.83 -6.83 -22.65
N ASN A 53 8.75 -6.06 -23.74
CA ASN A 53 7.58 -6.04 -24.61
C ASN A 53 7.72 -7.15 -25.66
N MET A 54 6.76 -8.08 -25.68
CA MET A 54 6.74 -9.19 -26.66
C MET A 54 6.03 -8.81 -27.97
N SER A 55 5.38 -7.64 -27.99
CA SER A 55 4.67 -7.04 -29.12
C SER A 55 4.54 -5.54 -28.87
N ASP A 56 4.09 -4.78 -29.86
CA ASP A 56 3.73 -3.37 -29.66
C ASP A 56 2.63 -3.24 -28.60
N CYS A 57 2.85 -2.38 -27.60
CA CYS A 57 1.93 -2.21 -26.48
C CYS A 57 2.06 -0.83 -25.83
N ILE A 58 0.97 -0.35 -25.24
CA ILE A 58 0.93 0.82 -24.35
C ILE A 58 0.63 0.33 -22.94
N LYS A 59 1.32 0.90 -21.95
CA LYS A 59 1.16 0.59 -20.54
C LYS A 59 0.94 1.87 -19.74
N ILE A 60 0.08 1.79 -18.73
CA ILE A 60 -0.09 2.83 -17.72
C ILE A 60 0.36 2.23 -16.38
N ALA A 61 1.19 2.96 -15.66
CA ALA A 61 1.64 2.60 -14.33
C ALA A 61 1.35 3.76 -13.38
N VAL A 62 0.95 3.43 -12.16
CA VAL A 62 0.70 4.38 -11.08
C VAL A 62 1.35 3.81 -9.83
N ASP A 63 2.21 4.62 -9.20
CA ASP A 63 2.79 4.32 -7.91
C ASP A 63 1.82 4.73 -6.80
N PHE A 64 1.71 3.90 -5.76
CA PHE A 64 0.92 4.21 -4.57
C PHE A 64 1.64 3.72 -3.32
N VAL A 65 1.33 4.33 -2.17
CA VAL A 65 1.85 3.92 -0.87
C VAL A 65 0.70 3.27 -0.09
N SER A 66 0.85 2.00 0.23
CA SER A 66 -0.07 1.32 1.14
C SER A 66 0.44 1.42 2.59
N PRO A 67 -0.44 1.42 3.60
CA PRO A 67 -0.03 1.49 5.01
C PRO A 67 0.97 0.39 5.40
N GLU A 68 0.80 -0.82 4.87
CA GLU A 68 1.64 -1.99 5.14
C GLU A 68 3.08 -1.82 4.64
N ASN A 69 3.30 -0.89 3.70
CA ASN A 69 4.59 -0.69 3.03
C ASN A 69 5.31 0.61 3.46
N ILE A 70 4.75 1.41 4.37
CA ILE A 70 5.31 2.72 4.76
C ILE A 70 6.77 2.58 5.21
N ASP A 71 7.08 1.62 6.08
CA ASP A 71 8.44 1.39 6.59
C ASP A 71 9.42 1.02 5.48
N ARG A 72 8.96 0.23 4.50
CA ARG A 72 9.77 -0.17 3.36
C ARG A 72 10.01 1.01 2.43
N CYS A 73 8.98 1.80 2.16
CA CYS A 73 9.08 3.03 1.36
C CYS A 73 10.04 4.03 2.01
N GLU A 74 10.01 4.21 3.34
CA GLU A 74 10.92 5.13 4.03
C GLU A 74 12.38 4.69 3.89
N LYS A 75 12.66 3.40 4.03
CA LYS A 75 14.01 2.83 3.83
C LYS A 75 14.50 3.06 2.41
N LEU A 76 13.67 2.74 1.41
CA LEU A 76 14.01 2.95 -0.01
C LEU A 76 14.27 4.44 -0.30
N THR A 77 13.44 5.35 0.23
CA THR A 77 13.68 6.80 0.09
C THR A 77 15.04 7.22 0.67
N LYS A 78 15.47 6.63 1.80
CA LYS A 78 16.80 6.88 2.38
C LYS A 78 17.93 6.33 1.49
N GLU A 79 17.82 5.07 1.05
CA GLU A 79 18.79 4.42 0.15
C GLU A 79 18.99 5.20 -1.15
N PHE A 80 17.89 5.62 -1.80
CA PHE A 80 17.95 6.45 -3.00
C PHE A 80 18.62 7.81 -2.75
N ARG A 81 18.33 8.46 -1.62
CA ARG A 81 18.96 9.75 -1.26
C ARG A 81 20.47 9.60 -1.05
N GLU A 82 20.92 8.53 -0.39
CA GLU A 82 22.33 8.26 -0.15
C GLU A 82 23.09 8.01 -1.47
N GLN A 83 22.48 7.29 -2.42
CA GLN A 83 23.08 7.03 -3.72
C GLN A 83 23.09 8.26 -4.65
N ASN A 84 22.04 9.08 -4.58
CA ASN A 84 21.89 10.30 -5.38
C ASN A 84 22.84 11.44 -4.98
N GLN A 85 23.51 11.36 -3.82
CA GLN A 85 24.57 12.33 -3.46
C GLN A 85 25.71 12.37 -4.49
N SER A 86 25.87 11.31 -5.31
CA SER A 86 26.96 11.21 -6.29
C SER A 86 26.64 11.75 -7.68
N LYS A 87 25.36 11.89 -8.07
CA LYS A 87 24.94 12.41 -9.38
C LYS A 87 23.58 13.08 -9.29
N VAL A 88 23.56 14.40 -9.53
CA VAL A 88 22.42 15.23 -9.96
C VAL A 88 21.11 14.95 -9.22
N TRP A 89 20.78 15.83 -8.27
CA TRP A 89 19.48 16.05 -7.63
C TRP A 89 18.28 15.54 -8.46
N LYS A 90 17.91 14.27 -8.31
CA LYS A 90 16.56 13.82 -8.63
C LYS A 90 15.69 14.18 -7.44
N GLU A 91 14.68 15.01 -7.66
CA GLU A 91 13.67 15.32 -6.67
C GLU A 91 13.13 14.02 -6.07
N ASP A 92 12.81 14.05 -4.77
CA ASP A 92 12.18 12.94 -4.07
C ASP A 92 10.80 12.68 -4.69
N VAL A 93 10.74 11.81 -5.70
CA VAL A 93 9.55 11.58 -6.54
C VAL A 93 8.36 11.11 -5.71
N LEU A 94 8.62 10.36 -4.62
CA LEU A 94 7.56 9.77 -3.81
C LEU A 94 6.96 10.77 -2.81
N GLN A 95 7.70 11.79 -2.37
CA GLN A 95 7.25 12.78 -1.35
C GLN A 95 6.58 12.12 -0.12
N LEU A 96 7.13 11.00 0.36
CA LEU A 96 6.48 10.12 1.33
C LEU A 96 5.99 10.86 2.59
N ARG A 97 6.80 11.77 3.12
CA ARG A 97 6.45 12.54 4.34
C ARG A 97 5.22 13.43 4.13
N THR A 98 5.13 14.07 2.96
CA THR A 98 4.00 14.90 2.57
C THR A 98 2.73 14.06 2.41
N MET A 99 2.83 12.89 1.76
CA MET A 99 1.72 11.95 1.65
C MET A 99 1.23 11.50 3.03
N MET A 100 2.14 11.15 3.95
CA MET A 100 1.77 10.72 5.30
C MET A 100 1.09 11.82 6.11
N TRP A 101 1.53 13.07 5.96
CA TRP A 101 0.88 14.21 6.58
C TRP A 101 -0.58 14.36 6.13
N PHE A 102 -0.83 14.36 4.81
CA PHE A 102 -2.19 14.47 4.29
C PHE A 102 -3.06 13.24 4.57
N ALA A 103 -2.46 12.05 4.61
CA ALA A 103 -3.15 10.83 5.02
C ALA A 103 -3.65 10.94 6.47
N TRP A 104 -2.79 11.39 7.39
CA TRP A 104 -3.17 11.63 8.78
C TRP A 104 -4.30 12.67 8.90
N GLN A 105 -4.19 13.81 8.21
CA GLN A 105 -5.25 14.82 8.21
C GLN A 105 -6.59 14.24 7.71
N SER A 106 -6.56 13.47 6.63
CA SER A 106 -7.75 12.85 6.04
C SER A 106 -8.39 11.81 6.98
N CYS A 107 -7.58 10.97 7.63
CA CYS A 107 -8.07 9.99 8.61
C CYS A 107 -8.71 10.69 9.83
N THR A 108 -8.06 11.72 10.36
CA THR A 108 -8.58 12.49 11.52
C THR A 108 -9.95 13.10 11.21
N LEU A 109 -10.08 13.74 10.04
CA LEU A 109 -11.36 14.32 9.60
C LEU A 109 -12.43 13.24 9.45
N ARG A 110 -12.09 12.08 8.88
CA ARG A 110 -13.04 10.99 8.69
C ARG A 110 -13.50 10.38 10.02
N GLU A 111 -12.61 10.27 11.00
CA GLU A 111 -12.95 9.82 12.35
C GLU A 111 -13.97 10.75 13.02
N GLU A 112 -13.78 12.08 12.90
CA GLU A 112 -14.73 13.06 13.41
C GLU A 112 -16.10 12.98 12.73
N GLU A 113 -16.13 12.80 11.41
CA GLU A 113 -17.37 12.60 10.65
C GLU A 113 -18.11 11.35 11.10
N LEU A 114 -17.40 10.23 11.22
CA LEU A 114 -17.96 8.96 11.68
C LEU A 114 -18.52 9.07 13.11
N ALA A 115 -17.86 9.81 14.00
CA ALA A 115 -18.35 10.07 15.34
C ALA A 115 -19.66 10.88 15.34
N LYS A 116 -19.76 11.90 14.47
CA LYS A 116 -21.00 12.68 14.29
C LYS A 116 -22.13 11.84 13.70
N GLU A 117 -21.83 11.03 12.69
CA GLU A 117 -22.79 10.09 12.09
C GLU A 117 -23.31 9.08 13.12
N ALA A 118 -22.43 8.53 13.97
CA ALA A 118 -22.80 7.61 15.02
C ALA A 118 -23.68 8.28 16.11
N ALA A 119 -23.32 9.50 16.52
CA ALA A 119 -24.12 10.28 17.46
C ALA A 119 -25.52 10.60 16.89
N ALA A 120 -25.61 11.01 15.62
CA ALA A 120 -26.87 11.30 14.96
C ALA A 120 -27.79 10.07 14.90
N ARG A 121 -27.25 8.90 14.50
CA ARG A 121 -28.00 7.63 14.50
C ARG A 121 -28.49 7.22 15.89
N ALA A 122 -27.70 7.48 16.94
CA ALA A 122 -28.11 7.20 18.32
C ALA A 122 -29.28 8.08 18.77
N THR A 123 -29.36 9.33 18.31
CA THR A 123 -30.50 10.23 18.55
C THR A 123 -31.73 9.93 17.68
N GLU A 124 -31.56 9.40 16.46
CA GLU A 124 -32.69 9.03 15.59
C GLU A 124 -33.42 7.77 16.07
N GLY A 125 -32.74 6.88 16.81
CA GLY A 125 -33.35 5.68 17.42
C GLY A 125 -34.08 5.93 18.76
N MET A 126 -34.17 7.18 19.21
CA MET A 126 -34.86 7.56 20.44
C MET A 126 -36.34 7.89 20.15
N ASP A 127 -37.23 6.90 20.30
CA ASP A 127 -38.67 7.16 20.36
C ASP A 127 -39.00 7.93 21.64
N VAL A 128 -39.59 9.11 21.47
CA VAL A 128 -40.09 9.96 22.57
C VAL A 128 -41.53 9.52 22.87
N ASP A 129 -41.78 9.02 24.08
CA ASP A 129 -43.14 8.67 24.49
C ASP A 129 -44.03 9.92 24.65
N ARG A 130 -45.35 9.74 24.75
CA ARG A 130 -46.33 10.86 24.92
C ARG A 130 -46.10 11.71 26.18
N ASN A 131 -45.26 11.27 27.12
CA ASN A 131 -44.92 11.97 28.36
C ASN A 131 -43.53 12.64 28.31
N GLY A 132 -42.83 12.59 27.18
CA GLY A 132 -41.52 13.21 27.00
C GLY A 132 -40.34 12.38 27.54
N ASN A 133 -40.55 11.10 27.86
CA ASN A 133 -39.48 10.20 28.28
C ASN A 133 -38.84 9.49 27.09
N THR A 134 -37.50 9.49 27.05
CA THR A 134 -36.68 8.79 26.05
C THR A 134 -36.39 7.36 26.52
N THR A 135 -36.91 6.35 25.81
CA THR A 135 -36.62 4.94 26.11
C THR A 135 -35.74 4.32 25.04
N ASN A 136 -34.60 3.74 25.45
CA ASN A 136 -33.64 3.09 24.57
C ASN A 136 -34.13 1.66 24.24
N ASN A 137 -34.77 1.46 23.08
CA ASN A 137 -35.29 0.16 22.65
C ASN A 137 -34.20 -0.76 22.08
N HIS A 138 -33.10 -0.97 22.83
CA HIS A 138 -32.15 -2.02 22.47
C HIS A 138 -32.63 -3.34 23.10
N ARG A 139 -33.45 -4.10 22.36
CA ARG A 139 -33.72 -5.51 22.69
C ARG A 139 -32.40 -6.27 22.66
N THR A 140 -31.85 -6.54 23.84
CA THR A 140 -30.76 -7.49 24.04
C THR A 140 -31.29 -8.86 23.60
N ILE A 141 -30.81 -9.38 22.46
CA ILE A 141 -31.00 -10.79 22.14
C ILE A 141 -30.09 -11.54 23.12
N GLU A 142 -30.65 -12.05 24.22
CA GLU A 142 -29.96 -12.99 25.08
C GLU A 142 -29.61 -14.24 24.25
N ALA A 143 -28.33 -14.43 23.98
CA ALA A 143 -27.81 -15.70 23.48
C ALA A 143 -28.08 -16.76 24.56
N GLY A 144 -29.08 -17.62 24.29
CA GLY A 144 -29.44 -18.74 25.15
C GLY A 144 -28.22 -19.59 25.46
N ARG A 145 -27.85 -19.64 26.75
CA ARG A 145 -26.87 -20.60 27.25
C ARG A 145 -27.41 -22.00 27.02
N GLY A 146 -26.58 -22.83 26.39
CA GLY A 146 -26.86 -24.23 26.16
C GLY A 146 -27.14 -24.99 27.46
N SER A 147 -28.14 -25.85 27.40
CA SER A 147 -28.27 -27.01 28.26
C SER A 147 -29.11 -28.05 27.53
N SER A 148 -28.47 -29.14 27.09
CA SER A 148 -29.05 -30.49 27.08
C SER A 148 -27.99 -31.50 26.64
N ARG A 149 -27.61 -32.32 27.64
CA ARG A 149 -27.23 -33.75 27.63
C ARG A 149 -26.31 -34.29 26.54
#